data_AF-A0A7V1HZN6-F1
#
_entry.id   AF-A0A7V1HZN6-F1
#
_cell.length_a   1.000
_cell.length_b   1.000
_cell.length_c   1.000
_cell.angle_alpha   90.00
_cell.angle_beta   90.00
_cell.angle_gamma   90.00
#
_symmetry.space_group_name_H-M   'P 1'
#
loop_
_entity.id
_entity.type
_entity.pdbx_description
1 polymer ?
#
loop_
_entity_poly.entity_id
_entity_poly.type
_entity_poly.pdbx_seq_one_letter_code
_entity_poly.pdbx_strand_id
1 'polypeptide(L)'
;NFNTNLIEALELSHMLEYSELIVAGGLAREESRGAHFRNDFPKRDDDKWMKHTLAFRKEDGGYELKYRPVRVTRYQPEERKY
;
A
#
# COMPACT_ATOMS: atom_id res chain seq x y z
N ASN A 1 29.87 -20.03 -14.27
CA ASN A 1 28.99 -20.63 -13.25
C ASN A 1 28.24 -19.49 -12.58
N PHE A 2 26.90 -19.49 -12.57
CA PHE A 2 26.09 -18.40 -11.99
C PHE A 2 25.80 -18.70 -10.52
N ASN A 3 26.02 -17.73 -9.63
CA ASN A 3 25.73 -17.90 -8.21
C ASN A 3 24.27 -17.52 -7.92
N THR A 4 23.35 -18.46 -8.17
CA THR A 4 21.92 -18.25 -7.93
C THR A 4 21.59 -18.11 -6.45
N ASN A 5 22.32 -18.79 -5.56
CA ASN A 5 22.14 -18.66 -4.10
C ASN A 5 22.29 -17.21 -3.62
N LEU A 6 23.25 -16.46 -4.18
CA LEU A 6 23.42 -15.04 -3.86
C LEU A 6 22.22 -14.21 -4.33
N ILE A 7 21.70 -14.48 -5.53
CA ILE A 7 20.55 -13.77 -6.11
C ILE A 7 19.29 -14.04 -5.27
N GLU A 8 19.03 -15.31 -4.95
CA GLU A 8 17.88 -15.72 -4.16
C GLU A 8 17.89 -15.09 -2.75
N ALA A 9 19.07 -14.99 -2.12
CA ALA A 9 19.21 -14.33 -0.83
C ALA A 9 18.88 -12.81 -0.89
N LEU A 10 19.29 -12.13 -1.96
CA LEU A 10 18.96 -10.72 -2.17
C LEU A 10 17.47 -10.52 -2.47
N GLU A 11 16.88 -11.39 -3.30
CA GLU A 11 15.45 -11.36 -3.60
C GLU A 11 14.59 -11.61 -2.35
N LEU A 12 15.00 -12.56 -1.51
CA LEU A 12 14.33 -12.81 -0.23
C LEU A 12 14.32 -11.55 0.65
N SER A 13 15.44 -10.83 0.73
CA SER A 13 15.51 -9.57 1.49
C SER A 13 14.51 -8.55 0.95
N HIS A 14 14.41 -8.37 -0.36
CA HIS A 14 13.45 -7.43 -0.96
C HIS A 14 11.99 -7.86 -0.71
N MET A 15 11.69 -9.16 -0.80
CA MET A 15 10.34 -9.66 -0.54
C MET A 15 9.88 -9.38 0.89
N LEU A 16 10.78 -9.53 1.87
CA LEU A 16 10.48 -9.21 3.27
C LEU A 16 10.17 -7.71 3.43
N GLU A 17 11.00 -6.84 2.85
CA GLU A 17 10.80 -5.40 2.92
C GLU A 17 9.48 -4.96 2.26
N TYR A 18 9.13 -5.51 1.10
CA TYR A 18 7.86 -5.18 0.45
C TYR A 18 6.66 -5.71 1.22
N SER A 19 6.77 -6.92 1.79
CA SER A 19 5.69 -7.51 2.59
C SER A 19 5.37 -6.65 3.81
N GLU A 20 6.39 -6.20 4.54
CA GLU A 20 6.22 -5.32 5.71
C GLU A 20 5.59 -3.99 5.32
N LEU A 21 6.07 -3.35 4.24
CA LEU A 21 5.52 -2.11 3.72
C LEU A 21 4.05 -2.24 3.30
N ILE A 22 3.67 -3.35 2.65
CA ILE A 22 2.29 -3.62 2.24
C ILE A 22 1.39 -3.77 3.47
N VAL A 23 1.84 -4.53 4.47
CA VAL A 23 1.08 -4.73 5.72
C VAL A 23 0.93 -3.41 6.48
N ALA A 24 1.99 -2.62 6.63
CA ALA A 24 1.94 -1.33 7.30
C ALA A 24 0.96 -0.36 6.60
N GLY A 25 1.03 -0.29 5.27
CA GLY A 25 0.11 0.54 4.47
C GLY A 25 -1.34 0.07 4.55
N GLY A 26 -1.57 -1.25 4.52
CA GLY A 26 -2.90 -1.85 4.64
C GLY A 26 -3.52 -1.66 6.03
N LEU A 27 -2.72 -1.80 7.09
CA LEU A 27 -3.16 -1.58 8.46
C LEU A 27 -3.53 -0.11 8.72
N ALA A 28 -2.74 0.83 8.18
CA ALA A 28 -3.04 2.25 8.33
C ALA A 28 -4.27 2.69 7.52
N ARG A 29 -4.59 2.05 6.39
CA ARG A 29 -5.74 2.39 5.54
C ARG A 29 -7.03 1.77 6.10
N GLU A 30 -7.81 2.59 6.77
CA GLU A 30 -9.12 2.27 7.36
C GLU A 30 -10.28 2.51 6.38
N GLU A 31 -10.24 1.84 5.22
CA GLU A 31 -11.35 1.75 4.27
C GLU A 31 -11.25 0.42 3.50
N SER A 32 -12.24 0.17 2.64
CA SER A 32 -12.17 -0.88 1.62
C SER A 32 -12.32 -0.29 0.21
N ARG A 33 -11.35 -0.56 -0.67
CA ARG A 33 -11.31 -0.05 -2.05
C ARG A 33 -10.55 -1.01 -2.97
N GLY A 34 -11.24 -1.53 -3.99
CA GLY A 34 -10.62 -2.41 -4.98
C GLY A 34 -10.15 -3.72 -4.33
N ALA A 35 -8.86 -4.04 -4.48
CA ALA A 35 -8.26 -5.25 -3.90
C ALA A 35 -7.99 -5.15 -2.39
N HIS A 36 -7.97 -3.94 -1.82
CA HIS A 36 -7.82 -3.75 -0.38
C HIS A 36 -9.19 -3.82 0.29
N PHE A 37 -9.42 -4.86 1.10
CA PHE A 37 -10.67 -5.05 1.83
C PHE A 37 -10.40 -5.32 3.31
N ARG A 38 -11.21 -4.69 4.17
CA ARG A 38 -11.12 -4.76 5.62
C ARG A 38 -12.50 -5.01 6.23
N ASN A 39 -12.65 -6.08 7.00
CA ASN A 39 -13.91 -6.42 7.65
C ASN A 39 -14.35 -5.36 8.68
N ASP A 40 -13.40 -4.70 9.33
CA ASP A 40 -13.64 -3.61 10.29
C ASP A 40 -13.92 -2.26 9.62
N PHE A 41 -13.57 -2.10 8.33
CA PHE A 41 -13.86 -0.92 7.51
C PHE A 41 -14.36 -1.33 6.11
N PRO A 42 -15.54 -1.95 5.99
CA PRO A 42 -15.97 -2.63 4.77
C PRO A 42 -16.39 -1.69 3.64
N LYS A 43 -16.54 -0.39 3.93
CA LYS A 43 -17.02 0.62 2.98
C LYS A 43 -15.85 1.44 2.44
N ARG A 44 -16.04 1.97 1.23
CA ARG A 44 -15.17 2.99 0.65
C ARG A 44 -15.38 4.32 1.37
N ASP A 45 -14.31 5.06 1.63
CA ASP A 45 -14.34 6.37 2.30
C ASP A 45 -13.55 7.37 1.45
N ASP A 46 -14.26 8.05 0.53
CA ASP A 46 -13.64 9.02 -0.37
C ASP A 46 -13.23 10.32 0.36
N ASP A 47 -13.86 10.65 1.49
CA ASP A 47 -13.54 11.86 2.26
C ASP A 47 -12.18 11.77 2.94
N LYS A 48 -11.87 10.61 3.56
CA LYS A 48 -10.60 10.42 4.27
C LYS A 48 -9.52 9.75 3.43
N TRP A 49 -9.89 8.88 2.49
CA TRP A 49 -8.96 7.94 1.85
C TRP A 49 -8.82 8.06 0.34
N MET A 50 -9.38 9.11 -0.27
CA MET A 50 -9.08 9.50 -1.67
C MET A 50 -7.67 10.10 -1.81
N LYS A 51 -6.66 9.29 -1.48
CA LYS A 51 -5.24 9.63 -1.47
C LYS A 51 -4.40 8.39 -1.71
N HIS A 52 -3.24 8.57 -2.32
CA HIS A 52 -2.20 7.55 -2.43
C HIS A 52 -1.48 7.41 -1.09
N THR A 53 -1.24 6.17 -0.67
CA THR A 53 -0.33 5.87 0.45
C THR A 53 1.09 5.81 -0.11
N LEU A 54 2.00 6.58 0.48
CA LEU A 54 3.43 6.57 0.18
C LEU A 54 4.17 6.10 1.43
N ALA A 55 5.07 5.15 1.30
CA ALA A 55 5.85 4.63 2.41
C ALA A 55 7.33 4.91 2.19
N PHE A 56 7.98 5.48 3.20
CA PHE A 56 9.40 5.82 3.19
C PHE A 56 10.09 5.06 4.31
N ARG A 57 11.14 4.31 4.00
CA ARG A 57 11.90 3.59 5.02
C ARG A 57 12.71 4.58 5.87
N LYS A 58 12.66 4.42 7.18
CA LYS A 58 13.44 5.18 8.15
C LYS A 58 14.73 4.43 8.50
N GLU A 59 15.68 5.15 9.08
CA GLU A 59 16.95 4.57 9.56
C GLU A 59 16.75 3.54 10.69
N ASP A 60 15.66 3.68 11.47
CA ASP A 60 15.30 2.75 12.54
C ASP A 60 14.69 1.41 12.04
N GLY A 61 14.58 1.25 10.71
CA GLY A 61 14.00 0.06 10.07
C GLY A 61 12.49 0.13 9.88
N GLY A 62 11.78 1.08 10.49
CA GLY A 62 10.34 1.27 10.29
C GLY A 62 9.99 2.06 9.03
N TYR A 63 8.70 2.29 8.82
CA TYR A 63 8.18 3.07 7.70
C TYR A 63 7.50 4.36 8.17
N GLU A 64 7.83 5.48 7.52
CA GLU A 64 7.06 6.71 7.57
C GLU A 64 6.01 6.69 6.46
N LEU A 65 4.73 6.78 6.82
CA LEU A 65 3.64 6.86 5.85
C LEU A 65 3.28 8.32 5.58
N LYS A 66 3.29 8.70 4.31
CA LYS A 66 2.78 9.98 3.81
C LYS A 66 1.65 9.73 2.85
N TYR A 67 0.86 10.77 2.61
CA TYR A 67 -0.27 10.70 1.70
C TYR A 67 -0.21 11.80 0.67
N ARG A 68 -0.61 11.45 -0.56
CA ARG A 68 -0.73 12.40 -1.65
C ARG A 68 -2.16 12.37 -2.21
N PRO A 69 -2.85 13.51 -2.35
CA PRO A 69 -4.20 13.52 -2.88
C PRO A 69 -4.23 12.95 -4.31
N VAL A 70 -5.30 12.23 -4.64
CA VAL A 70 -5.54 11.76 -6.00
C VAL A 70 -5.88 12.97 -6.88
N ARG A 71 -5.26 13.05 -8.06
CA ARG A 71 -5.62 14.08 -9.04
C ARG A 71 -6.87 13.66 -9.80
N VAL A 72 -8.01 14.21 -9.39
CA VAL A 72 -9.27 14.03 -10.11
C VAL A 72 -9.26 14.95 -11.34
N THR A 73 -9.62 14.40 -12.51
CA THR A 73 -9.68 15.16 -13.76
C THR A 73 -11.12 15.24 -14.27
N ARG A 74 -11.46 14.44 -15.29
CA ARG A 74 -12.75 14.49 -15.97
C ARG A 74 -13.84 13.68 -15.27
N TYR A 75 -13.46 12.55 -14.66
CA TYR A 75 -14.41 11.62 -14.06
C TYR A 75 -14.39 11.78 -12.54
N GLN A 76 -15.56 12.09 -11.99
CA GLN A 76 -15.73 12.20 -10.55
C GLN A 76 -15.82 10.81 -9.90
N PRO A 77 -15.46 10.69 -8.63
CA PRO A 77 -15.59 9.44 -7.90
C PRO A 77 -17.06 9.03 -7.78
N GLU A 78 -17.40 7.89 -8.38
CA GLU A 78 -18.73 7.30 -8.27
C GLU A 78 -18.63 5.90 -7.67
N GLU A 79 -19.69 5.45 -6.99
CA GLU A 79 -19.76 4.09 -6.47
C GLU A 79 -19.67 3.06 -7.61
N ARG A 80 -18.76 2.09 -7.49
CA ARG A 80 -18.65 1.02 -8.49
C ARG A 80 -19.71 -0.03 -8.22
N LYS A 81 -20.60 -0.24 -9.19
CA LYS A 81 -21.58 -1.33 -9.23
C LYS A 81 -21.17 -2.31 -10.34
N TYR A 82 -21.24 -3.60 -10.05
CA TYR A 82 -20.93 -4.69 -10.99
C TYR A 82 -22.20 -5.36 -11.47
#